data_AF-A0AB39RNV6-F1
#
_entry.id   AF-A0AB39RNV6-F1
#
_cell.length_a   1.000
_cell.length_b   1.000
_cell.length_c   1.000
_cell.angle_alpha   90.00
_cell.angle_beta   90.00
_cell.angle_gamma   90.00
#
_symmetry.space_group_name_H-M   'P 1'
#
loop_
_entity.id
_entity.type
_entity.pdbx_description
1 polymer ?
#
loop_
_entity_poly.entity_id
_entity_poly.type
_entity_poly.pdbx_seq_one_letter_code
_entity_poly.pdbx_strand_id
1 'polypeptide(L)' 'MASSHDIDPRAFEDPRNRYPTDEEFYASGRPAHPVLPEDRPRGGGGTVPVKHRGTWATVALVAGICLLILVGIALFP' A
#
# COMPACT_ATOMS: atom_id res chain seq x y z
N MET A 1 10.91 54.70 14.27
CA MET A 1 10.85 53.69 13.20
C MET A 1 11.16 52.35 13.83
N ALA A 2 10.18 51.44 13.91
CA ALA A 2 10.39 50.10 14.46
C ALA A 2 11.21 49.28 13.45
N SER A 3 12.31 48.67 13.89
CA SER A 3 13.18 47.88 13.02
C SER A 3 12.45 46.59 12.59
N SER A 4 12.61 46.17 11.34
CA SER A 4 12.08 44.91 10.82
C SER A 4 12.66 43.66 11.48
N HIS A 5 13.63 43.81 12.39
CA HIS A 5 14.32 42.73 13.11
C HIS A 5 13.73 42.45 14.49
N ASP A 6 12.65 43.14 14.88
CA ASP A 6 11.95 42.97 16.17
C ASP A 6 10.75 42.02 16.08
N ILE A 7 10.65 41.24 15.00
CA ILE A 7 9.64 40.20 14.84
C ILE A 7 10.23 38.91 15.40
N ASP A 8 9.71 38.45 16.53
CA ASP A 8 10.07 37.14 17.11
C ASP A 8 9.27 36.03 16.41
N PRO A 9 9.92 35.13 15.64
CA PRO A 9 9.23 34.04 14.93
C PRO A 9 8.63 32.98 15.87
N ARG A 10 8.89 33.05 17.19
CA ARG A 10 8.33 32.13 18.20
C ARG A 10 7.10 32.70 18.92
N ALA A 11 6.76 33.97 18.69
CA ALA A 11 5.59 34.59 19.28
C ALA A 11 4.32 34.26 18.48
N PHE A 12 3.68 33.12 18.78
CA PHE A 12 2.51 32.62 18.04
C PHE A 12 1.28 33.54 18.07
N GLU A 13 1.17 34.40 19.07
CA GLU A 13 0.07 35.36 19.24
C GLU A 13 0.32 36.69 18.50
N ASP A 14 1.50 36.88 17.89
CA ASP A 14 1.80 38.10 17.14
C ASP A 14 1.08 38.06 15.77
N PRO A 15 0.15 38.99 15.48
CA PRO A 15 -0.58 39.01 14.21
C PRO A 15 0.32 39.29 12.98
N ARG A 16 1.57 39.72 13.19
CA ARG A 16 2.57 39.90 12.13
C ARG A 16 3.19 38.58 11.70
N ASN A 17 3.14 37.54 12.55
CA ASN A 17 3.64 36.22 12.24
C ASN A 17 2.62 35.44 11.40
N ARG A 18 3.03 35.02 10.21
CA ARG A 18 2.26 34.10 9.37
C ARG A 18 2.92 32.74 9.38
N TYR A 19 2.24 31.76 9.97
CA TYR A 19 2.64 30.37 9.90
C TYR A 19 1.80 29.68 8.83
N PRO A 20 2.40 29.17 7.74
CA PRO A 20 1.66 28.36 6.79
C PRO A 20 1.13 27.11 7.51
N THR A 21 -0.06 26.68 7.13
CA THR A 21 -0.57 25.37 7.56
C THR A 21 0.30 24.27 6.96
N ASP A 22 0.25 23.07 7.53
CA ASP A 22 0.94 21.90 6.96
C ASP A 22 0.56 21.72 5.48
N GLU A 23 -0.71 21.89 5.13
CA GLU A 23 -1.20 21.83 3.75
C GLU A 23 -0.54 22.88 2.85
N GLU A 24 -0.49 24.14 3.29
CA GLU A 24 0.18 25.23 2.54
C GLU A 24 1.67 24.96 2.36
N PHE A 25 2.33 24.46 3.41
CA PHE A 25 3.74 24.14 3.39
C PHE A 25 4.04 23.00 2.40
N TYR A 26 3.31 21.88 2.49
CA TYR A 26 3.50 20.72 1.63
C TYR A 26 3.00 20.90 0.19
N ALA A 27 2.11 21.86 -0.06
CA ALA A 27 1.62 22.20 -1.40
C ALA A 27 2.55 23.17 -2.15
N SER A 28 3.31 24.01 -1.45
CA SER A 28 4.09 25.11 -2.04
C SER A 28 5.11 24.70 -3.12
N GLY A 29 5.64 23.48 -3.03
CA GLY A 29 6.59 22.91 -4.00
C GLY A 29 5.98 21.89 -4.97
N ARG A 30 4.67 21.63 -4.88
CA ARG A 30 4.01 20.61 -5.72
C ARG A 30 3.52 21.23 -7.04
N PRO A 31 3.66 20.52 -8.17
CA PRO A 31 3.02 20.94 -9.40
C PRO A 31 1.49 20.90 -9.25
N ALA A 32 0.77 21.68 -10.05
CA ALA A 32 -0.70 21.77 -10.02
C ALA A 32 -1.41 20.41 -10.19
N HIS A 33 -0.72 19.44 -10.81
CA HIS A 33 -1.16 18.06 -10.94
C HIS A 33 -0.11 17.14 -10.29
N PRO A 34 -0.15 16.96 -8.95
CA PRO A 34 0.84 16.19 -8.22
C PRO A 34 0.63 14.68 -8.31
N VAL A 35 -0.45 14.25 -8.96
CA VAL A 35 -0.77 12.84 -9.18
C VAL A 35 -0.54 12.53 -10.65
N LEU A 36 0.46 11.71 -10.92
CA LEU A 36 0.71 11.18 -12.25
C LEU A 36 -0.10 9.89 -12.49
N PRO A 37 -0.49 9.57 -13.73
CA PRO A 37 -1.05 8.25 -14.06
C PRO A 37 -0.15 7.08 -13.62
N GLU A 38 1.17 7.32 -13.58
CA GLU A 38 2.19 6.39 -13.13
C GLU A 38 2.24 6.25 -11.60
N ASP A 39 1.67 7.19 -10.84
CA ASP A 39 1.48 7.12 -9.37
C ASP A 39 0.34 6.18 -8.97
N ARG A 40 0.04 5.19 -9.82
CA ARG A 40 -0.79 4.05 -9.44
C ARG A 40 -0.23 3.45 -8.13
N PRO A 41 -1.10 3.01 -7.20
CA PRO A 41 -0.65 2.45 -5.94
C PRO A 41 0.41 1.38 -6.20
N ARG A 42 1.62 1.55 -5.64
CA ARG A 42 2.65 0.50 -5.64
C ARG A 42 2.10 -0.66 -4.81
N GLY A 43 1.37 -1.56 -5.46
CA GLY A 43 0.79 -2.76 -4.83
C GLY A 43 -0.74 -2.84 -4.75
N GLY A 44 -1.51 -1.99 -5.44
CA GLY A 44 -2.98 -1.93 -5.27
C GLY A 44 -3.82 -2.46 -6.43
N GLY A 45 -3.32 -3.35 -7.29
CA GLY A 45 -4.18 -4.06 -8.23
C GLY A 45 -4.90 -5.17 -7.48
N GLY A 46 -6.20 -5.01 -7.20
CA GLY A 46 -7.01 -6.02 -6.51
C GLY A 46 -6.67 -7.41 -7.03
N THR A 47 -6.25 -8.29 -6.13
CA THR A 47 -5.85 -9.65 -6.47
C THR A 47 -7.08 -10.36 -7.00
N VAL A 48 -7.30 -10.33 -8.30
CA VAL A 48 -8.15 -11.31 -8.96
C VAL A 48 -7.53 -12.64 -8.52
N PRO A 49 -8.22 -13.47 -7.72
CA PRO A 49 -7.64 -14.74 -7.32
C PRO A 49 -7.33 -15.46 -8.63
N VAL A 50 -6.06 -15.75 -8.86
CA VAL A 50 -5.61 -16.45 -10.05
C VAL A 50 -6.31 -17.82 -9.97
N LYS A 51 -7.41 -17.99 -10.71
CA LYS A 51 -8.09 -19.27 -10.88
C LYS A 51 -7.13 -20.16 -11.66
N HIS A 52 -6.18 -20.77 -10.96
CA HIS A 52 -5.28 -21.74 -11.54
C HIS A 52 -6.14 -22.92 -12.03
N ARG A 53 -6.28 -23.05 -13.34
CA ARG A 53 -6.89 -24.24 -13.97
C ARG A 53 -6.23 -25.55 -13.50
N GLY A 54 -5.01 -25.47 -12.98
CA GLY A 54 -4.25 -26.58 -12.40
C GLY A 54 -4.72 -27.08 -11.03
N THR A 55 -5.58 -26.36 -10.30
CA THR A 55 -6.01 -26.81 -8.96
C THR A 55 -6.70 -28.19 -9.00
N TRP A 56 -7.51 -28.45 -10.03
CA TRP A 56 -8.17 -29.76 -10.19
C TRP A 56 -7.20 -30.90 -10.50
N ALA A 57 -6.12 -30.62 -11.24
CA ALA A 57 -5.09 -31.61 -11.53
C ALA A 57 -4.31 -31.99 -10.26
N THR A 58 -3.96 -31.00 -9.43
CA THR A 58 -3.33 -31.25 -8.13
C THR A 58 -4.24 -32.03 -7.20
N VAL A 59 -5.54 -31.69 -7.15
CA VAL A 59 -6.52 -32.43 -6.34
C VAL A 59 -6.63 -33.89 -6.79
N ALA A 60 -6.72 -34.14 -8.10
CA ALA A 60 -6.78 -35.49 -8.65
C ALA A 60 -5.52 -36.31 -8.32
N LEU A 61 -4.34 -35.70 -8.43
CA LEU A 61 -3.07 -36.34 -8.08
C LEU A 61 -3.02 -36.73 -6.60
N VAL A 62 -3.35 -35.82 -5.69
CA VAL A 62 -3.36 -36.08 -4.24
C VAL A 62 -4.35 -37.19 -3.89
N ALA A 63 -5.57 -37.13 -4.44
CA ALA A 63 -6.58 -38.16 -4.23
C ALA A 63 -6.10 -39.55 -4.73
N GLY A 64 -5.41 -39.60 -5.88
CA GLY A 64 -4.84 -40.84 -6.41
C GLY A 64 -3.75 -41.43 -5.51
N ILE A 65 -2.86 -40.59 -4.96
CA ILE A 65 -1.82 -41.04 -4.01
C ILE A 65 -2.45 -41.61 -2.74
N CYS A 66 -3.44 -40.91 -2.17
CA CYS A 66 -4.18 -41.40 -1.00
C CYS A 66 -4.84 -42.76 -1.27
N LEU A 67 -5.47 -42.91 -2.44
CA LEU A 67 -6.09 -44.18 -2.85
C LEU A 67 -5.05 -45.30 -2.93
N LEU A 68 -3.90 -45.07 -3.55
CA LEU A 68 -2.82 -46.05 -3.67
C LEU A 68 -2.29 -46.50 -2.30
N ILE A 69 -2.13 -45.56 -1.36
CA ILE A 69 -1.70 -45.87 0.01
C ILE A 69 -2.75 -46.75 0.71
N LEU A 70 -4.03 -46.39 0.62
CA LEU A 70 -5.11 -47.17 1.23
C LEU A 70 -5.21 -48.57 0.63
N VAL A 71 -5.06 -48.71 -0.69
CA VAL A 71 -5.00 -50.00 -1.37
C VAL A 71 -3.78 -50.80 -0.89
N GLY A 72 -2.61 -50.17 -0.77
CA GLY A 72 -1.41 -50.80 -0.23
C GLY A 72 -1.62 -51.36 1.18
N ILE A 73 -2.18 -50.56 2.09
CA ILE A 73 -2.52 -50.98 3.46
C ILE A 73 -3.55 -52.11 3.46
N ALA A 74 -4.56 -52.05 2.59
CA ALA A 74 -5.60 -53.08 2.51
C ALA A 74 -5.07 -54.42 1.97
N LEU A 75 -4.15 -54.40 1.00
CA LEU A 75 -3.53 -55.60 0.45
C LEU A 75 -2.38 -56.15 1.33
N PHE A 76 -1.68 -55.26 2.06
CA PHE A 76 -0.53 -55.60 2.89
C PHE A 76 -0.65 -54.90 4.26
N PRO A 77 -1.52 -55.42 5.15
CA PRO A 77 -1.71 -54.86 6.49
C PRO A 77 -0.49 -55.03 7.40
#